data_AF-A0A4P5X759-F1
#
_entry.id   AF-A0A4P5X759-F1
#
_cell.length_a   1.000
_cell.length_b   1.000
_cell.length_c   1.000
_cell.angle_alpha   90.00
_cell.angle_beta   90.00
_cell.angle_gamma   90.00
#
_symmetry.space_group_name_H-M   'P 1'
#
loop_
_entity.id
_entity.type
_entity.pdbx_description
1 polymer ?
#
loop_
_entity_poly.entity_id
_entity_poly.type
_entity_poly.pdbx_seq_one_letter_code
_entity_poly.pdbx_strand_id
1 'polypeptide(L)'
;MPATAALVLGAVLGISQAAAEANAADPFADRTPPGAIGAQRRPQPGPRPETELPAAVQPTAIHGPAGLRIAVETADGWSPLQSGPLRMGLVVGQAYRLKIAGIPGREGEELFPTVRILARLATPPGMAWRFPVEVVIDADDIRIALDGAHVRRVVYLACDSSRPDVVAAKWFDVRPGNDALDVARTLGEPVAELVIGNRHPASNP
;
A
#
# COMPACT_ATOMS: atom_id res chain seq x y z
N MET A 1 -81.31 27.53 -35.32
CA MET A 1 -80.04 28.18 -35.68
C MET A 1 -79.11 27.11 -36.22
N PRO A 2 -78.54 27.30 -37.42
CA PRO A 2 -78.17 26.21 -38.33
C PRO A 2 -76.71 25.77 -38.23
N ALA A 3 -76.47 24.60 -38.82
CA ALA A 3 -75.20 23.96 -39.05
C ALA A 3 -74.25 24.78 -39.95
N THR A 4 -72.95 24.65 -39.70
CA THR A 4 -71.91 24.92 -40.70
C THR A 4 -70.85 23.83 -40.61
N ALA A 5 -70.80 23.01 -41.66
CA ALA A 5 -69.77 22.03 -41.90
C ALA A 5 -68.52 22.73 -42.47
N ALA A 6 -67.34 22.28 -42.08
CA ALA A 6 -66.09 22.57 -42.77
C ALA A 6 -65.33 21.26 -42.98
N LEU A 7 -65.23 20.88 -44.26
CA LEU A 7 -64.47 19.76 -44.80
C LEU A 7 -63.04 20.24 -45.06
N VAL A 8 -62.03 19.59 -44.49
CA VAL A 8 -60.63 19.75 -44.93
C VAL A 8 -60.06 18.37 -45.21
N LEU A 9 -59.61 18.20 -46.45
CA LEU A 9 -59.09 16.97 -47.03
C LEU A 9 -57.56 17.08 -47.19
N GLY A 10 -56.86 15.96 -46.96
CA GLY A 10 -55.50 15.71 -47.45
C GLY A 10 -54.39 15.92 -46.40
N ALA A 11 -53.35 15.10 -46.30
CA ALA A 11 -52.98 13.88 -47.00
C ALA A 11 -52.11 13.04 -46.04
N VAL A 12 -52.32 11.72 -46.00
CA VAL A 12 -51.46 10.81 -45.23
C VAL A 12 -50.20 10.56 -46.05
N LEU A 13 -49.07 11.14 -45.61
CA LEU A 13 -47.75 10.69 -46.05
C LEU A 13 -47.41 9.43 -45.27
N GLY A 14 -47.52 8.29 -45.94
CA GLY A 14 -47.07 7.01 -45.43
C GLY A 14 -45.58 7.08 -45.09
N ILE A 15 -45.26 6.70 -43.86
CA ILE A 15 -43.89 6.50 -43.41
C ILE A 15 -43.43 5.20 -44.07
N SER A 16 -42.73 5.31 -45.20
CA SER A 16 -42.00 4.18 -45.77
C SER A 16 -40.94 3.74 -44.77
N GLN A 17 -41.10 2.55 -44.20
CA GLN A 17 -40.00 1.85 -43.54
C GLN A 17 -39.01 1.45 -44.64
N ALA A 18 -38.00 2.30 -44.84
CA ALA A 18 -36.81 1.88 -45.57
C ALA A 18 -36.13 0.81 -44.71
N ALA A 19 -36.10 -0.41 -45.23
CA ALA A 19 -35.36 -1.52 -44.68
C ALA A 19 -33.93 -1.06 -44.35
N ALA A 20 -33.46 -1.39 -43.14
CA ALA A 20 -32.07 -1.23 -42.79
C ALA A 20 -31.23 -2.13 -43.70
N GLU A 21 -30.66 -1.55 -44.75
CA GLU A 21 -29.58 -2.18 -45.49
C GLU A 21 -28.43 -2.40 -44.50
N ALA A 22 -28.06 -3.67 -44.33
CA ALA A 22 -26.87 -4.08 -43.62
C ALA A 22 -25.66 -3.51 -44.38
N ASN A 23 -25.21 -2.33 -43.94
CA ASN A 23 -24.04 -1.68 -44.50
C ASN A 23 -22.83 -2.56 -44.19
N ALA A 24 -22.15 -3.01 -45.24
CA ALA A 24 -20.99 -3.88 -45.16
C ALA A 24 -19.96 -3.28 -44.19
N ALA A 25 -19.57 -4.06 -43.19
CA ALA A 25 -18.54 -3.68 -42.23
C ALA A 25 -17.21 -3.48 -42.97
N ASP A 26 -16.85 -2.22 -43.19
CA ASP A 26 -15.51 -1.82 -43.62
C ASP A 26 -14.53 -2.34 -42.53
N PRO A 27 -13.54 -3.19 -42.86
CA PRO A 27 -12.71 -3.82 -41.84
C PRO A 27 -11.77 -2.78 -41.25
N PHE A 28 -12.23 -2.17 -40.15
CA PHE A 28 -11.48 -1.20 -39.34
C PHE A 28 -10.08 -1.71 -38.95
N ALA A 29 -9.89 -3.04 -38.94
CA ALA A 29 -8.62 -3.69 -38.67
C ALA A 29 -7.52 -3.43 -39.71
N ASP A 30 -7.85 -3.15 -40.98
CA ASP A 30 -6.87 -3.12 -42.07
C ASP A 30 -6.19 -1.74 -42.24
N ARG A 31 -6.79 -0.68 -41.68
CA ARG A 31 -6.27 0.71 -41.78
C ARG A 31 -5.60 1.24 -40.52
N THR A 32 -5.61 0.47 -39.44
CA THR A 32 -5.15 0.98 -38.14
C THR A 32 -3.82 0.32 -37.76
N PRO A 33 -2.72 1.09 -37.56
CA PRO A 33 -1.42 0.50 -37.25
C PRO A 33 -1.50 -0.35 -35.96
N PRO A 34 -0.68 -1.42 -35.84
CA PRO A 34 -0.60 -2.21 -34.62
C PRO A 34 -0.41 -1.31 -33.39
N GLY A 35 -1.30 -1.46 -32.40
CA GLY A 35 -1.29 -0.64 -31.18
C GLY A 35 -2.21 0.59 -31.20
N ALA A 36 -2.91 0.87 -32.29
CA ALA A 36 -3.77 2.06 -32.39
C ALA A 36 -4.97 2.09 -31.42
N ILE A 37 -5.50 0.93 -31.02
CA ILE A 37 -6.52 0.83 -29.96
C ILE A 37 -5.93 1.27 -28.60
N GLY A 38 -4.63 1.04 -28.37
CA GLY A 38 -3.91 1.45 -27.16
C GLY A 38 -3.34 2.88 -27.20
N ALA A 39 -3.10 3.41 -28.40
CA ALA A 39 -2.56 4.76 -28.60
C ALA A 39 -3.55 5.85 -28.20
N GLN A 40 -4.85 5.60 -28.30
CA GLN A 40 -5.92 6.54 -27.92
C GLN A 40 -6.35 6.36 -26.45
N ARG A 41 -5.40 6.12 -25.55
CA ARG A 41 -5.68 6.21 -24.11
C ARG A 41 -6.12 7.64 -23.81
N ARG A 42 -7.41 7.84 -23.54
CA ARG A 42 -7.89 9.06 -22.87
C ARG A 42 -7.07 9.20 -21.58
N PRO A 43 -6.58 10.41 -21.22
CA PRO A 43 -5.97 10.64 -19.93
C PRO A 43 -6.90 10.09 -18.86
N GLN A 44 -6.47 9.04 -18.17
CA GLN A 44 -7.28 8.42 -17.13
C GLN A 44 -7.30 9.44 -15.98
N PRO A 45 -8.48 9.88 -15.50
CA PRO A 45 -8.57 10.73 -14.32
C PRO A 45 -8.20 9.86 -13.11
N GLY A 46 -6.90 9.73 -12.87
CA GLY A 46 -6.33 9.20 -11.64
C GLY A 46 -5.68 10.33 -10.86
N PRO A 47 -5.36 10.12 -9.57
CA PRO A 47 -4.51 11.05 -8.83
C PRO A 47 -3.29 11.35 -9.69
N ARG A 48 -2.98 12.64 -9.88
CA ARG A 48 -1.73 13.05 -10.53
C ARG A 48 -0.58 12.26 -9.88
N PRO A 49 0.46 11.87 -10.64
CA PRO A 49 1.63 11.22 -10.06
C PRO A 49 2.03 12.00 -8.81
N GLU A 50 1.97 11.32 -7.69
CA GLU A 50 2.40 11.81 -6.40
C GLU A 50 3.86 12.21 -6.60
N THR A 51 4.25 13.42 -6.19
CA THR A 51 5.57 14.03 -6.41
C THR A 51 6.66 12.97 -6.52
N GLU A 52 7.41 12.95 -7.63
CA GLU A 52 8.47 11.96 -7.85
C GLU A 52 9.41 11.95 -6.65
N LEU A 53 9.34 10.88 -5.87
CA LEU A 53 10.21 10.69 -4.72
C LEU A 53 11.64 10.45 -5.22
N PRO A 54 12.66 10.97 -4.51
CA PRO A 54 14.03 10.58 -4.77
C PRO A 54 14.15 9.04 -4.80
N ALA A 55 14.96 8.51 -5.72
CA ALA A 55 15.08 7.08 -5.95
C ALA A 55 15.50 6.29 -4.69
N ALA A 56 16.16 6.94 -3.73
CA ALA A 56 16.58 6.34 -2.47
C ALA A 56 15.47 6.33 -1.39
N VAL A 57 14.32 6.96 -1.62
CA VAL A 57 13.24 7.07 -0.64
C VAL A 57 12.14 6.04 -0.91
N GLN A 58 11.75 5.33 0.14
CA GLN A 58 10.64 4.38 0.16
C GLN A 58 9.54 4.89 1.11
N PRO A 59 8.32 5.12 0.61
CA PRO A 59 7.15 5.33 1.46
C PRO A 59 6.98 4.17 2.43
N THR A 60 6.78 4.50 3.70
CA THR A 60 6.64 3.54 4.79
C THR A 60 5.47 3.96 5.66
N ALA A 61 4.66 2.99 6.07
CA ALA A 61 3.57 3.18 7.01
C ALA A 61 3.82 2.30 8.23
N ILE A 62 3.90 2.92 9.39
CA ILE A 62 4.16 2.24 10.66
C ILE A 62 2.86 2.16 11.45
N HIS A 63 2.45 0.94 11.77
CA HIS A 63 1.23 0.62 12.49
C HIS A 63 1.55 0.14 13.89
N GLY A 64 0.60 0.34 14.80
CA GLY A 64 0.63 -0.24 16.13
C GLY A 64 -0.79 -0.56 16.61
N PRO A 65 -0.94 -1.23 17.77
CA PRO A 65 -2.23 -1.42 18.40
C PRO A 65 -2.95 -0.09 18.68
N ALA A 66 -4.26 -0.16 18.88
CA ALA A 66 -5.07 1.00 19.22
C ALA A 66 -4.53 1.71 20.47
N GLY A 67 -4.48 3.04 20.45
CA GLY A 67 -3.93 3.86 21.54
C GLY A 67 -2.43 4.13 21.44
N LEU A 68 -1.67 3.31 20.71
CA LEU A 68 -0.24 3.49 20.52
C LEU A 68 0.06 4.80 19.79
N ARG A 69 1.05 5.54 20.30
CA ARG A 69 1.58 6.74 19.65
C ARG A 69 3.03 6.58 19.29
N ILE A 70 3.41 7.13 18.15
CA ILE A 70 4.73 6.98 17.55
C ILE A 70 5.30 8.38 17.29
N ALA A 71 6.56 8.56 17.65
CA ALA A 71 7.40 9.69 17.27
C ALA A 71 8.68 9.18 16.60
N VAL A 72 9.32 10.04 15.82
CA VAL A 72 10.55 9.74 15.09
C VAL A 72 11.65 10.68 15.58
N GLU A 73 12.86 10.17 15.70
CA GLU A 73 14.03 11.00 15.96
C GLU A 73 14.37 11.83 14.72
N THR A 74 14.56 13.13 14.93
CA THR A 74 14.93 14.13 13.92
C THR A 74 16.17 14.88 14.36
N ALA A 75 16.72 15.74 13.50
CA ALA A 75 17.87 16.58 13.86
C ALA A 75 17.59 17.50 15.07
N ASP A 76 16.33 17.92 15.25
CA ASP A 76 15.89 18.81 16.33
C ASP A 76 15.40 18.04 17.58
N GLY A 77 15.63 16.73 17.63
CA GLY A 77 15.11 15.84 18.68
C GLY A 77 13.89 15.04 18.22
N TRP A 78 12.98 14.72 19.13
CA TRP A 78 11.81 13.89 18.82
C TRP A 78 10.70 14.70 18.15
N SER A 79 10.10 14.12 17.10
CA SER A 79 8.84 14.63 16.57
C SER A 79 7.72 14.56 17.62
N PRO A 80 6.62 15.32 17.45
CA PRO A 80 5.42 15.09 18.25
C PRO A 80 4.94 13.64 18.15
N LEU A 81 4.39 13.11 19.24
CA LEU A 81 3.76 11.79 19.28
C LEU A 81 2.45 11.82 18.47
N GLN A 82 2.32 10.92 17.49
CA GLN A 82 1.18 10.82 16.60
C GLN A 82 0.54 9.43 16.69
N SER A 83 -0.79 9.36 16.54
CA SER A 83 -1.49 8.08 16.43
C SER A 83 -1.23 7.44 15.07
N GLY A 84 -1.16 6.10 15.03
CA GLY A 84 -0.92 5.36 13.79
C GLY A 84 -2.13 5.37 12.82
N PRO A 85 -1.90 5.02 11.53
CA PRO A 85 -0.60 4.70 10.96
C PRO A 85 0.25 5.94 10.68
N LEU A 86 1.51 5.91 11.11
CA LEU A 86 2.46 6.98 10.84
C LEU A 86 3.08 6.77 9.45
N ARG A 87 2.78 7.67 8.50
CA ARG A 87 3.26 7.59 7.12
C ARG A 87 4.39 8.57 6.85
N MET A 88 5.52 8.07 6.34
CA MET A 88 6.68 8.91 6.00
C MET A 88 7.53 8.28 4.89
N GLY A 89 8.39 9.08 4.26
CA GLY A 89 9.40 8.58 3.33
C GLY A 89 10.70 8.30 4.09
N LEU A 90 11.19 7.06 4.01
CA LEU A 90 12.46 6.66 4.63
C LEU A 90 13.50 6.39 3.56
N VAL A 91 14.75 6.79 3.81
CA VAL A 91 15.87 6.49 2.93
C VAL A 91 16.25 5.02 3.11
N VAL A 92 16.30 4.28 2.01
CA VAL A 92 16.71 2.88 1.99
C VAL A 92 18.14 2.74 2.54
N GLY A 93 18.35 1.77 3.41
CA GLY A 93 19.62 1.49 4.08
C GLY A 93 19.88 2.32 5.34
N GLN A 94 19.13 3.40 5.58
CA GLN A 94 19.25 4.20 6.79
C GLN A 94 18.41 3.64 7.93
N ALA A 95 18.95 3.72 9.15
CA ALA A 95 18.26 3.33 10.37
C ALA A 95 17.63 4.56 11.02
N TYR A 96 16.37 4.44 11.42
CA TYR A 96 15.60 5.50 12.05
C TYR A 96 15.16 5.06 13.45
N ARG A 97 15.43 5.88 14.46
CA ARG A 97 14.93 5.64 15.81
C ARG A 97 13.50 6.16 15.94
N LEU A 98 12.67 5.34 16.56
CA LEU A 98 11.31 5.65 16.91
C LEU A 98 11.22 5.77 18.42
N LYS A 99 10.23 6.53 18.89
CA LYS A 99 9.76 6.52 20.27
C LYS A 99 8.30 6.10 20.25
N ILE A 100 7.97 5.12 21.08
CA ILE A 100 6.64 4.57 21.21
C ILE A 100 6.16 4.82 22.63
N ALA A 101 4.93 5.33 22.75
CA ALA A 101 4.28 5.63 24.02
C ALA A 101 2.77 5.38 23.94
N GLY A 102 2.07 5.54 25.06
CA GLY A 102 0.61 5.29 25.12
C GLY A 102 0.28 3.80 24.95
N ILE A 103 1.14 2.94 25.50
CA ILE A 103 0.99 1.48 25.44
C ILE A 103 -0.24 1.09 26.26
N PRO A 104 -1.24 0.40 25.68
CA PRO A 104 -2.46 0.04 26.41
C PRO A 104 -2.17 -0.78 27.67
N GLY A 105 -2.67 -0.30 28.82
CA GLY A 105 -2.43 -0.93 30.13
C GLY A 105 -1.05 -0.66 30.73
N ARG A 106 -0.20 0.13 30.05
CA ARG A 106 1.16 0.51 30.45
C ARG A 106 1.49 1.93 29.97
N GLU A 107 0.58 2.88 30.18
CA GLU A 107 0.59 4.20 29.53
C GLU A 107 1.80 5.08 29.89
N GLY A 108 2.53 4.77 30.97
CA GLY A 108 3.77 5.44 31.38
C GLY A 108 5.05 4.80 30.84
N GLU A 109 4.96 3.63 30.20
CA GLU A 109 6.12 2.94 29.64
C GLU A 109 6.39 3.39 28.20
N GLU A 110 7.67 3.44 27.84
CA GLU A 110 8.13 3.88 26.53
C GLU A 110 9.12 2.86 25.94
N LEU A 111 9.06 2.69 24.62
CA LEU A 111 10.00 1.87 23.87
C LEU A 111 10.67 2.71 22.78
N PHE A 112 11.93 2.37 22.47
CA PHE A 112 12.74 3.10 21.49
C PHE A 112 13.23 2.19 20.36
N PRO A 113 12.32 1.66 19.52
CA PRO A 113 12.74 0.75 18.47
C PRO A 113 13.47 1.45 17.34
N THR A 114 14.18 0.65 16.54
CA THR A 114 14.82 1.11 15.32
C THR A 114 14.17 0.44 14.12
N VAL A 115 13.83 1.22 13.10
CA VAL A 115 13.33 0.73 11.82
C VAL A 115 14.34 1.02 10.72
N ARG A 116 14.54 0.07 9.80
CA ARG A 116 15.41 0.23 8.63
C ARG A 116 14.72 -0.37 7.40
N ILE A 117 14.64 0.42 6.34
CA ILE A 117 14.19 -0.08 5.04
C ILE A 117 15.38 -0.70 4.32
N LEU A 118 15.23 -1.95 3.88
CA LEU A 118 16.28 -2.74 3.26
C LEU A 118 16.27 -2.63 1.74
N ALA A 119 15.08 -2.52 1.15
CA ALA A 119 14.88 -2.45 -0.29
C ALA A 119 13.69 -1.56 -0.67
N ARG A 120 13.72 -1.05 -1.90
CA ARG A 120 12.63 -0.26 -2.48
C ARG A 120 11.65 -1.15 -3.23
N LEU A 121 10.36 -0.85 -3.11
CA LEU A 121 9.32 -1.55 -3.86
C LEU A 121 9.28 -1.07 -5.31
N ALA A 122 9.16 -2.01 -6.24
CA ALA A 122 8.86 -1.72 -7.64
C ALA A 122 7.40 -1.26 -7.74
N THR A 123 7.20 0.03 -7.98
CA THR A 123 5.87 0.65 -8.05
C THR A 123 5.69 1.37 -9.38
N PRO A 124 4.45 1.49 -9.90
CA PRO A 124 4.18 2.30 -11.06
C PRO A 124 4.69 3.74 -10.85
N PRO A 125 5.22 4.40 -11.89
CA PRO A 125 5.73 5.77 -11.78
C PRO A 125 4.69 6.70 -11.14
N GLY A 126 5.12 7.45 -10.11
CA GLY A 126 4.27 8.39 -9.39
C GLY A 126 3.20 7.76 -8.49
N MET A 127 3.24 6.46 -8.21
CA MET A 127 2.29 5.78 -7.30
C MET A 127 2.94 5.24 -6.02
N ALA A 128 4.18 5.62 -5.73
CA ALA A 128 4.95 5.01 -4.63
C ALA A 128 4.24 5.10 -3.27
N TRP A 129 3.55 6.20 -2.97
CA TRP A 129 2.84 6.39 -1.70
C TRP A 129 1.56 5.56 -1.58
N ARG A 130 1.02 5.07 -2.70
CA ARG A 130 -0.06 4.07 -2.73
C ARG A 130 0.42 2.67 -2.35
N PHE A 131 1.73 2.42 -2.40
CA PHE A 131 2.34 1.14 -2.06
C PHE A 131 3.45 1.35 -1.02
N PRO A 132 3.10 1.77 0.21
CA PRO A 132 4.08 1.88 1.27
C PRO A 132 4.56 0.50 1.74
N VAL A 133 5.77 0.43 2.27
CA VAL A 133 6.19 -0.72 3.08
C VAL A 133 5.44 -0.62 4.41
N GLU A 134 4.68 -1.66 4.73
CA GLU A 134 3.86 -1.75 5.93
C GLU A 134 4.68 -2.39 7.06
N VAL A 135 5.01 -1.60 8.10
CA VAL A 135 5.71 -2.09 9.30
C VAL A 135 4.69 -2.15 10.44
N VAL A 136 4.42 -3.35 10.95
CA VAL A 136 3.45 -3.55 12.03
C VAL A 136 4.17 -3.88 13.31
N ILE A 137 3.92 -3.05 14.33
CA ILE A 137 4.35 -3.25 15.71
C ILE A 137 3.18 -3.93 16.43
N ASP A 138 3.33 -5.21 16.76
CA ASP A 138 2.27 -5.98 17.40
C ASP A 138 2.24 -5.76 18.91
N ALA A 139 1.07 -5.97 19.52
CA ALA A 139 0.92 -5.88 20.97
C ALA A 139 1.81 -6.90 21.70
N ASP A 140 2.01 -8.09 21.13
CA ASP A 140 2.86 -9.11 21.75
C ASP A 140 4.35 -8.73 21.68
N ASP A 141 4.80 -8.11 20.59
CA ASP A 141 6.18 -7.59 20.50
C ASP A 141 6.44 -6.55 21.58
N ILE A 142 5.48 -5.64 21.79
CA ILE A 142 5.59 -4.60 22.80
C ILE A 142 5.68 -5.23 24.18
N ARG A 143 4.78 -6.17 24.49
CA ARG A 143 4.78 -6.87 25.77
C ARG A 143 6.10 -7.57 26.04
N ILE A 144 6.58 -8.38 25.09
CA ILE A 144 7.83 -9.13 25.21
C ILE A 144 9.03 -8.17 25.34
N ALA A 145 9.05 -7.07 24.59
CA ALA A 145 10.11 -6.08 24.68
C ALA A 145 10.12 -5.33 26.03
N LEU A 146 8.96 -5.01 26.59
CA LEU A 146 8.84 -4.41 27.93
C LEU A 146 9.26 -5.39 29.04
N ASP A 147 9.03 -6.69 28.82
CA ASP A 147 9.53 -7.75 29.71
C ASP A 147 11.06 -7.97 29.58
N GLY A 148 11.75 -7.15 28.76
CA GLY A 148 13.21 -7.09 28.66
C GLY A 148 13.81 -7.92 27.52
N ALA A 149 12.98 -8.55 26.68
CA ALA A 149 13.47 -9.32 25.54
C ALA A 149 13.80 -8.44 24.32
N HIS A 150 14.61 -9.00 23.43
CA HIS A 150 14.97 -8.39 22.16
C HIS A 150 14.09 -8.94 21.04
N VAL A 151 13.27 -8.09 20.42
CA VAL A 151 12.38 -8.47 19.32
C VAL A 151 12.95 -7.96 18.01
N ARG A 152 13.05 -8.85 17.02
CA ARG A 152 13.46 -8.51 15.66
C ARG A 152 12.42 -9.02 14.67
N ARG A 153 11.83 -8.10 13.92
CA ARG A 153 10.90 -8.39 12.83
C ARG A 153 11.53 -8.07 11.50
N VAL A 154 11.28 -8.93 10.52
CA VAL A 154 11.68 -8.72 9.13
C VAL A 154 10.43 -8.81 8.28
N VAL A 155 10.17 -7.74 7.54
CA VAL A 155 9.12 -7.67 6.53
C VAL A 155 9.72 -8.11 5.21
N TYR A 156 9.08 -9.05 4.51
CA TYR A 156 9.50 -9.51 3.20
C TYR A 156 8.37 -9.40 2.17
N LEU A 157 8.77 -9.28 0.91
CA LEU A 157 7.88 -9.41 -0.24
C LEU A 157 7.93 -10.87 -0.72
N ALA A 158 6.79 -11.56 -0.67
CA ALA A 158 6.70 -12.93 -1.15
C ALA A 158 7.03 -13.01 -2.66
N CYS A 159 7.85 -13.99 -3.05
CA CYS A 159 8.28 -14.17 -4.44
C CYS A 159 7.15 -14.52 -5.40
N ASP A 160 6.03 -15.04 -4.90
CA ASP A 160 4.88 -15.45 -5.72
C ASP A 160 3.58 -14.89 -5.14
N SER A 161 3.04 -13.84 -5.77
CA SER A 161 1.76 -13.25 -5.39
C SER A 161 0.55 -14.19 -5.56
N SER A 162 0.69 -15.27 -6.33
CA SER A 162 -0.36 -16.26 -6.58
C SER A 162 -0.38 -17.40 -5.56
N ARG A 163 0.70 -17.56 -4.79
CA ARG A 163 0.75 -18.44 -3.63
C ARG A 163 0.44 -17.61 -2.39
N PRO A 164 -0.77 -17.71 -1.82
CA PRO A 164 -1.04 -17.09 -0.52
C PRO A 164 -0.02 -17.64 0.48
N ASP A 165 0.48 -16.76 1.33
CA ASP A 165 1.41 -17.15 2.39
C ASP A 165 0.79 -18.32 3.19
N VAL A 166 1.60 -19.33 3.49
CA VAL A 166 1.11 -20.63 4.01
C VAL A 166 0.55 -20.48 5.43
N VAL A 167 0.76 -19.32 6.06
CA VAL A 167 0.34 -19.01 7.42
C VAL A 167 -0.97 -18.23 7.41
N ALA A 168 -1.98 -18.73 8.12
CA ALA A 168 -3.28 -18.05 8.29
C ALA A 168 -3.13 -16.70 9.01
N ALA A 169 -2.12 -16.58 9.88
CA ALA A 169 -1.66 -15.31 10.42
C ALA A 169 -0.71 -14.64 9.41
N LYS A 170 -0.82 -13.32 9.21
CA LYS A 170 0.04 -12.53 8.32
C LYS A 170 1.52 -12.45 8.74
N TRP A 171 1.90 -13.17 9.79
CA TRP A 171 3.24 -13.23 10.37
C TRP A 171 3.41 -14.54 11.13
N PHE A 172 4.65 -14.92 11.43
CA PHE A 172 4.99 -16.09 12.23
C PHE A 172 6.32 -15.88 12.96
N ASP A 173 6.53 -16.62 14.04
CA ASP A 173 7.80 -16.61 14.76
C ASP A 173 8.83 -17.54 14.11
N VAL A 174 10.05 -17.02 14.01
CA VAL A 174 11.21 -17.80 13.56
C VAL A 174 11.66 -18.72 14.68
N ARG A 175 12.10 -19.94 14.33
CA ARG A 175 12.62 -20.91 15.30
C ARG A 175 13.76 -20.31 16.14
N PRO A 176 13.82 -20.60 17.45
CA PRO A 176 14.94 -20.18 18.28
C PRO A 176 16.30 -20.58 17.67
N GLY A 177 17.25 -19.65 17.64
CA GLY A 177 18.58 -19.84 17.06
C GLY A 177 18.71 -19.53 15.57
N ASN A 178 17.59 -19.38 14.84
CA ASN A 178 17.62 -18.93 13.45
C ASN A 178 17.57 -17.40 13.36
N ASP A 179 18.27 -16.86 12.36
CA ASP A 179 18.23 -15.43 12.04
C ASP A 179 16.97 -15.10 11.21
N ALA A 180 16.19 -14.11 11.65
CA ALA A 180 14.95 -13.74 10.99
C ALA A 180 15.16 -13.20 9.57
N LEU A 181 16.28 -12.52 9.31
CA LEU A 181 16.60 -12.00 7.98
C LEU A 181 16.98 -13.14 7.03
N ASP A 182 17.75 -14.11 7.51
CA ASP A 182 18.11 -15.27 6.70
C ASP A 182 16.89 -16.13 6.37
N VAL A 183 15.98 -16.34 7.33
CA VAL A 183 14.70 -17.03 7.06
C VAL A 183 13.87 -16.25 6.05
N ALA A 184 13.72 -14.93 6.22
CA ALA A 184 12.98 -14.09 5.28
C ALA A 184 13.52 -14.20 3.85
N ARG A 185 14.84 -14.26 3.66
CA ARG A 185 15.48 -14.46 2.33
C ARG A 185 15.12 -15.78 1.67
N THR A 186 14.73 -16.81 2.43
CA THR A 186 14.26 -18.08 1.88
C THR A 186 12.81 -18.02 1.39
N LEU A 187 12.03 -17.06 1.89
CA LEU A 187 10.60 -16.91 1.62
C LEU A 187 10.30 -15.82 0.58
N GLY A 188 11.19 -14.83 0.48
CA GLY A 188 10.96 -13.62 -0.29
C GLY A 188 12.15 -12.67 -0.29
N GLU A 189 11.89 -11.45 -0.74
CA GLU A 189 12.85 -10.35 -0.68
C GLU A 189 12.61 -9.53 0.61
N PRO A 190 13.55 -9.47 1.57
CA PRO A 190 13.42 -8.62 2.74
C PRO A 190 13.38 -7.13 2.37
N VAL A 191 12.35 -6.42 2.83
CA VAL A 191 12.13 -5.00 2.50
C VAL A 191 12.26 -4.07 3.70
N ALA A 192 12.05 -4.56 4.92
CA ALA A 192 12.24 -3.77 6.13
C ALA A 192 12.63 -4.65 7.33
N GLU A 193 13.29 -4.02 8.28
CA GLU A 193 13.66 -4.59 9.56
C GLU A 193 13.20 -3.65 10.68
N LEU A 194 12.61 -4.22 11.73
CA LEU A 194 12.24 -3.54 12.95
C LEU A 194 12.90 -4.25 14.13
N VAL A 195 13.53 -3.49 15.01
CA VAL A 195 14.19 -4.00 16.21
C VAL A 195 13.66 -3.26 17.43
N ILE A 196 13.18 -4.00 18.43
CA ILE A 196 12.59 -3.48 19.68
C ILE A 196 13.33 -4.08 20.88
N GLY A 197 13.57 -3.27 21.91
CA GLY A 197 14.17 -3.71 23.18
C GLY A 197 15.70 -3.54 23.24
N ASN A 198 16.23 -3.51 24.46
CA ASN A 198 17.65 -3.30 24.73
C ASN A 198 18.44 -4.60 24.52
N ARG A 199 19.66 -4.49 23.97
CA ARG A 199 20.64 -5.60 23.89
C ARG A 199 21.31 -5.85 25.24
N HIS A 200 20.55 -6.15 26.30
CA HIS A 200 21.13 -6.81 27.46
C HIS A 200 20.99 -8.33 27.26
N PRO A 201 22.09 -9.09 27.12
CA PRO A 201 21.99 -10.54 27.05
C PRO A 201 21.28 -11.03 28.31
N ALA A 202 20.35 -11.97 28.16
CA ALA A 202 19.69 -12.59 29.31
C ALA A 202 20.76 -13.12 30.27
N SER A 203 20.82 -12.58 31.47
CA SER A 203 21.56 -13.21 32.56
C SER A 203 20.84 -14.52 32.85
N ASN A 204 21.44 -15.63 32.45
CA ASN A 204 20.93 -16.96 32.73
C ASN A 204 20.71 -17.10 34.26
N PRO A 205 19.57 -17.62 34.74
CA PRO A 205 19.37 -17.92 36.16
C PRO A 205 20.34 -19.00 36.67
#